data_AF-A0A4Y3G2X5-F1
#
_entry.id   AF-A0A4Y3G2X5-F1
#
_cell.length_a   1.000
_cell.length_b   1.000
_cell.length_c   1.000
_cell.angle_alpha   90.00
_cell.angle_beta   90.00
_cell.angle_gamma   90.00
#
_symmetry.space_group_name_H-M   'P 1'
#
loop_
_entity.id
_entity.type
_entity.pdbx_description
1 polymer ?
#
loop_
_entity_poly.entity_id
_entity_poly.type
_entity_poly.pdbx_seq_one_letter_code
_entity_poly.pdbx_strand_id
1 'polypeptide(L)'
;MTDTLNYSLLFILNIRVIPIVSDSMGTRTIATFVETWDLKIIINPVVALGPRCNGLPLHPLEIEKWKKTGEKLENMLSGVT
;
A
#
# COMPACT_ATOMS: atom_id res chain seq x y z
N MET A 1 27.27 5.97 -3.56
CA MET A 1 27.98 5.90 -2.27
C MET A 1 27.31 6.82 -1.25
N THR A 2 26.01 6.61 -1.05
CA THR A 2 25.16 7.26 -0.04
C THR A 2 24.06 6.25 0.17
N ASP A 3 23.98 5.58 1.32
CA ASP A 3 22.75 4.91 1.83
C ASP A 3 23.00 4.08 3.10
N THR A 4 24.23 3.94 3.59
CA THR A 4 24.50 3.15 4.81
C THR A 4 24.10 3.86 6.11
N LEU A 5 24.06 5.20 6.16
CA LEU A 5 23.67 5.96 7.36
C LEU A 5 22.16 5.92 7.65
N ASN A 6 21.31 5.76 6.62
CA ASN A 6 19.86 5.77 6.80
C ASN A 6 19.34 4.45 7.38
N TYR A 7 19.85 3.30 6.91
CA TYR A 7 19.42 1.99 7.44
C TYR A 7 19.81 1.79 8.91
N SER A 8 20.98 2.31 9.32
CA SER A 8 21.45 2.19 10.69
C SER A 8 20.64 3.06 11.67
N LEU A 9 20.19 4.25 11.25
CA LEU A 9 19.27 5.09 12.05
C LEU A 9 17.86 4.49 12.16
N LEU A 10 17.31 3.93 11.07
CA LEU A 10 16.04 3.20 11.07
C LEU A 10 16.06 1.98 12.01
N PHE A 11 17.19 1.28 12.08
CA PHE A 11 17.40 0.17 13.00
C PHE A 11 17.43 0.63 14.47
N ILE A 12 18.10 1.75 14.77
CA ILE A 12 18.15 2.33 16.12
C ILE A 12 16.78 2.83 16.59
N LEU A 13 15.96 3.36 15.69
CA LEU A 13 14.59 3.81 15.98
C LEU A 13 13.55 2.67 15.96
N ASN A 14 13.97 1.43 15.68
CA ASN A 14 13.12 0.23 15.55
C ASN A 14 11.89 0.46 14.65
N ILE A 15 12.12 1.03 13.47
CA ILE A 15 11.05 1.35 12.51
C ILE A 15 10.87 0.16 11.55
N ARG A 16 9.65 -0.37 11.49
CA ARG A 16 9.27 -1.45 10.58
C ARG A 16 8.48 -0.90 9.40
N VAL A 17 8.97 -1.12 8.19
CA VAL A 17 8.32 -0.67 6.94
C VAL A 17 7.95 -1.90 6.11
N ILE A 18 6.66 -2.06 5.80
CA ILE A 18 6.13 -3.21 5.06
C ILE A 18 5.30 -2.71 3.87
N PRO A 19 5.72 -2.96 2.62
CA PRO A 19 4.89 -2.68 1.46
C PRO A 19 3.67 -3.62 1.45
N ILE A 20 2.46 -3.07 1.47
CA ILE A 20 1.21 -3.84 1.48
C ILE A 20 0.81 -4.19 0.04
N VAL A 21 0.85 -3.20 -0.85
CA VAL A 21 0.48 -3.36 -2.26
C VAL A 21 1.25 -2.36 -3.12
N SER A 22 1.56 -2.79 -4.34
CA SER A 22 2.16 -1.97 -5.40
C SER A 22 1.63 -2.47 -6.74
N ASP A 23 0.46 -1.99 -7.14
CA ASP A 23 -0.16 -2.36 -8.42
C ASP A 23 -0.23 -1.14 -9.34
N SER A 24 0.50 -1.20 -10.45
CA SER A 24 0.54 -0.15 -11.46
C SER A 24 -0.41 -0.40 -12.63
N MET A 25 -0.97 -1.61 -12.83
CA MET A 25 -1.74 -1.93 -14.03
C MET A 25 -3.22 -2.19 -13.76
N GLY A 26 -3.57 -2.72 -12.58
CA GLY A 26 -4.97 -2.96 -12.20
C GLY A 26 -5.54 -1.79 -11.40
N THR A 27 -5.15 -1.71 -10.13
CA THR A 27 -5.78 -0.81 -9.15
C THR A 27 -5.05 0.53 -8.95
N ARG A 28 -3.94 0.79 -9.67
CA ARG A 28 -3.09 1.99 -9.47
C ARG A 28 -2.81 2.30 -7.99
N THR A 29 -2.77 1.25 -7.17
CA THR A 29 -2.78 1.34 -5.71
C THR A 29 -1.37 1.08 -5.21
N ILE A 30 -0.90 1.98 -4.36
CA ILE A 30 0.30 1.80 -3.56
C ILE A 30 -0.08 2.01 -2.11
N ALA A 31 0.28 1.09 -1.22
CA ALA A 31 0.09 1.30 0.22
C ALA A 31 1.22 0.65 1.00
N THR A 32 1.66 1.35 2.04
CA THR A 32 2.81 0.94 2.86
C THR A 32 2.45 1.08 4.33
N PHE A 33 2.66 0.01 5.08
CA PHE A 33 2.57 0.01 6.53
C PHE A 33 3.90 0.48 7.11
N VAL A 34 3.83 1.40 8.06
CA VAL A 34 4.97 1.90 8.82
C VAL A 34 4.62 1.81 10.29
N GLU A 35 5.51 1.18 11.06
CA GLU A 35 5.37 1.04 12.48
C GLU A 35 6.64 1.52 13.18
N THR A 36 6.42 2.20 14.28
CA THR A 36 7.42 2.69 15.22
C THR A 36 7.06 2.13 16.60
N TRP A 37 7.86 2.45 17.60
CA TRP A 37 7.64 1.96 18.97
C TRP A 37 6.31 2.44 19.58
N ASP A 38 5.79 3.59 19.15
CA ASP A 38 4.60 4.24 19.69
C ASP A 38 3.45 4.40 18.69
N LEU A 39 3.70 4.28 17.38
CA LEU A 39 2.71 4.56 16.34
C LEU A 39 2.74 3.56 15.17
N LYS A 40 1.54 3.26 14.66
CA LYS A 40 1.29 2.48 13.44
C LYS A 40 0.56 3.33 12.42
N ILE A 41 1.05 3.38 11.19
CA ILE A 41 0.47 4.19 10.10
C ILE A 41 0.38 3.33 8.84
N ILE A 42 -0.68 3.51 8.06
CA ILE A 42 -0.73 3.08 6.66
C ILE A 42 -0.70 4.31 5.77
N ILE A 43 0.33 4.41 4.93
CA ILE A 43 0.48 5.47 3.94
C ILE A 43 -0.29 5.08 2.69
N ASN A 44 -1.10 6.01 2.18
CA ASN A 44 -1.93 5.88 0.99
C ASN A 44 -2.88 4.65 0.99
N PRO A 45 -3.79 4.52 1.98
CA PRO A 45 -4.71 3.38 2.11
C PRO A 45 -5.91 3.46 1.14
N VAL A 46 -5.67 3.84 -0.12
CA VAL A 46 -6.71 4.09 -1.11
C VAL A 46 -6.59 3.11 -2.26
N VAL A 47 -7.70 2.45 -2.63
CA VAL A 47 -7.77 1.57 -3.79
C VAL A 47 -8.56 2.25 -4.91
N ALA A 48 -7.87 2.57 -6.00
CA ALA A 48 -8.47 3.18 -7.18
C ALA A 48 -8.67 2.14 -8.30
N LEU A 49 -9.51 2.47 -9.28
CA LEU A 49 -9.47 1.83 -10.58
C LEU A 49 -8.85 2.84 -11.56
N GLY A 50 -8.14 2.34 -12.56
CA GLY A 50 -7.66 3.22 -13.62
C GLY A 50 -8.82 3.99 -14.27
N PRO A 51 -8.61 5.23 -14.73
CA PRO A 51 -9.61 5.92 -15.54
C PRO A 51 -9.94 5.07 -16.77
N ARG A 52 -11.18 5.13 -17.26
CA ARG A 52 -11.56 4.47 -18.52
C ARG A 52 -10.71 5.05 -19.66
N CYS A 53 -9.59 4.42 -19.98
CA CYS A 53 -8.65 4.98 -20.96
C CYS A 53 -9.20 5.06 -22.38
N ASN A 54 -10.24 4.28 -22.73
CA ASN A 54 -10.76 4.21 -24.10
C ASN A 54 -12.31 4.26 -24.18
N GLY A 55 -13.00 4.74 -23.15
CA GLY A 55 -14.48 4.73 -23.10
C GLY A 55 -15.12 3.33 -23.00
N LEU A 56 -14.32 2.27 -23.01
CA LEU A 56 -14.75 0.89 -22.82
C LEU A 56 -15.12 0.63 -21.34
N PRO A 57 -16.03 -0.33 -21.08
CA PRO A 57 -16.28 -0.78 -19.72
C PRO A 57 -15.01 -1.37 -19.10
N LEU A 58 -14.88 -1.23 -17.78
CA LEU A 58 -13.80 -1.87 -17.02
C LEU A 58 -13.90 -3.38 -17.20
N HIS A 59 -12.74 -4.02 -17.37
CA HIS A 59 -12.70 -5.46 -17.52
C HIS A 59 -13.10 -6.12 -16.18
N PRO A 60 -13.86 -7.23 -16.17
CA PRO A 60 -14.25 -7.90 -14.92
C PRO A 60 -13.08 -8.23 -13.98
N LEU A 61 -11.92 -8.59 -14.56
CA LEU A 61 -10.70 -8.85 -13.79
C LEU A 61 -10.16 -7.60 -13.06
N GLU A 62 -10.33 -6.40 -13.60
CA GLU A 62 -9.93 -5.16 -12.92
C GLU A 62 -10.80 -4.93 -11.68
N ILE A 63 -12.10 -5.19 -11.79
CA ILE A 63 -13.06 -5.09 -10.68
C ILE A 63 -12.74 -6.12 -9.60
N GLU A 64 -12.46 -7.36 -9.99
CA GLU A 64 -12.06 -8.42 -9.06
C GLU A 64 -10.76 -8.04 -8.32
N LYS A 65 -9.78 -7.50 -9.05
CA LYS A 65 -8.52 -7.03 -8.47
C LYS A 65 -8.75 -5.90 -7.48
N TRP A 66 -9.59 -4.92 -7.83
CA TRP A 66 -9.98 -3.81 -6.95
C TRP A 66 -10.59 -4.31 -5.64
N LYS A 67 -11.54 -5.25 -5.70
CA LYS A 67 -12.14 -5.85 -4.50
C LYS A 67 -11.10 -6.55 -3.62
N LYS A 68 -10.28 -7.43 -4.20
CA LYS A 68 -9.23 -8.16 -3.47
C LYS A 68 -8.21 -7.23 -2.82
N THR A 69 -7.82 -6.16 -3.52
CA THR A 69 -6.90 -5.16 -2.97
C THR A 69 -7.55 -4.37 -1.82
N GLY A 70 -8.84 -4.03 -1.95
CA GLY A 70 -9.63 -3.40 -0.89
C GLY A 70 -9.69 -4.25 0.38
N GLU A 71 -10.09 -5.52 0.25
CA GLU A 71 -10.16 -6.47 1.38
C GLU A 71 -8.79 -6.63 2.06
N LYS A 72 -7.70 -6.69 1.30
CA LYS A 72 -6.35 -6.77 1.87
C LYS A 72 -6.00 -5.54 2.71
N LEU A 73 -6.39 -4.35 2.25
CA LEU A 73 -6.14 -3.09 2.97
C LEU A 73 -7.02 -2.96 4.22
N GLU A 74 -8.29 -3.30 4.12
CA GLU A 74 -9.23 -3.31 5.26
C GLU A 74 -8.75 -4.24 6.38
N ASN A 75 -8.29 -5.45 6.02
CA ASN A 75 -7.71 -6.39 6.98
C ASN A 75 -6.42 -5.87 7.66
N MET A 76 -5.64 -5.03 6.98
CA MET A 76 -4.47 -4.39 7.61
C MET A 76 -4.88 -3.21 8.48
N LEU A 77 -5.87 -2.41 8.06
CA LEU A 77 -6.37 -1.27 8.82
C LEU A 77 -7.02 -1.70 10.14
N SER A 78 -7.73 -2.84 10.16
CA SER A 78 -8.33 -3.36 11.40
C SER A 78 -7.31 -3.72 12.49
N GLY A 79 -6.03 -3.89 12.13
CA GLY A 79 -4.92 -4.10 13.07
C GLY A 79 -4.17 -2.83 13.48
N VAL A 80 -4.56 -1.66 12.96
CA VAL A 80 -3.97 -0.35 13.25
C VAL A 80 -4.96 0.43 14.12
N THR A 81 -4.72 0.44 15.43
CA THR A 81 -5.50 1.19 16.44
C THR A 81 -4.58 2.10 17.21
#